data_AF-A0A536XCD5-F1
#
_entry.id   AF-A0A536XCD5-F1
#
_cell.length_a   1.000
_cell.length_b   1.000
_cell.length_c   1.000
_cell.angle_alpha   90.00
_cell.angle_beta   90.00
_cell.angle_gamma   90.00
#
_symmetry.space_group_name_H-M   'P 1'
#
loop_
_entity.id
_entity.type
_entity.pdbx_description
1 polymer ?
#
loop_
_entity_poly.entity_id
_entity_poly.type
_entity_poly.pdbx_seq_one_letter_code
_entity_poly.pdbx_strand_id
1 'polypeptide(L)'
;MSDLFSPPSFIPGVAMVQLKRHLRDFRSLAERGDGFELQGCRVVELRSDASFITARLAKRASRSPEWDTLVLKNAADVRKCIDEVKKRLARWTEE
;
A
#
# COMPACT_ATOMS: atom_id res chain seq x y z
N MET A 1 -8.66 34.15 15.99
CA MET A 1 -8.83 33.88 14.55
C MET A 1 -8.29 32.48 14.30
N SER A 2 -9.14 31.57 13.83
CA SER A 2 -9.01 30.14 14.03
C SER A 2 -8.29 29.42 12.88
N ASP A 3 -7.01 29.09 13.06
CA ASP A 3 -6.17 28.38 12.07
C ASP A 3 -6.17 26.84 12.29
N LEU A 4 -7.34 26.27 12.61
CA LEU A 4 -7.49 24.87 13.08
C LEU A 4 -7.93 23.87 11.99
N PHE A 5 -8.00 24.29 10.72
CA PHE A 5 -8.60 23.49 9.63
C PHE A 5 -7.68 23.23 8.45
N SER A 6 -6.36 23.46 8.57
CA SER A 6 -5.43 22.86 7.60
C SER A 6 -5.39 21.35 7.86
N PRO A 7 -5.76 20.49 6.89
CA PRO A 7 -5.54 19.06 7.05
C PRO A 7 -4.06 18.86 7.37
N PRO A 8 -3.71 17.98 8.32
CA PRO A 8 -2.32 17.79 8.71
C PRO A 8 -1.49 17.50 7.45
N SER A 9 -0.34 18.15 7.33
CA SER A 9 0.58 17.93 6.23
C SER A 9 0.82 16.42 6.08
N PHE A 10 0.81 15.92 4.85
CA PHE A 10 1.06 14.51 4.60
C PHE A 10 2.50 14.18 4.99
N ILE A 11 2.67 13.35 6.03
CA ILE A 11 3.99 12.89 6.49
C ILE A 11 4.17 11.45 5.99
N PRO A 12 5.01 11.19 4.96
CA PRO A 12 5.15 9.88 4.35
C PRO A 12 5.55 8.78 5.34
N GLY A 13 6.43 9.08 6.29
CA GLY A 13 6.85 8.10 7.31
C GLY A 13 5.69 7.64 8.20
N VAL A 14 4.86 8.56 8.68
CA VAL A 14 3.68 8.23 9.49
C VAL A 14 2.63 7.49 8.65
N ALA A 15 2.39 7.96 7.43
CA ALA A 15 1.48 7.31 6.49
C ALA A 15 1.94 5.89 6.12
N MET A 16 3.25 5.65 5.97
CA MET A 16 3.84 4.34 5.70
C MET A 16 3.55 3.35 6.84
N VAL A 17 3.74 3.77 8.09
CA VAL A 17 3.46 2.94 9.27
C VAL A 17 1.98 2.57 9.33
N GLN A 18 1.09 3.53 9.08
CA GLN A 18 -0.36 3.30 9.06
C GLN A 18 -0.78 2.40 7.89
N LEU A 19 -0.21 2.59 6.70
CA LEU A 19 -0.46 1.75 5.52
C LEU A 19 -0.02 0.31 5.80
N LYS A 20 1.20 0.09 6.29
CA LYS A 20 1.70 -1.24 6.69
C LYS A 20 0.82 -1.90 7.74
N ARG A 21 0.29 -1.15 8.71
CA ARG A 21 -0.66 -1.68 9.70
C ARG A 21 -1.94 -2.19 9.03
N HIS A 22 -2.58 -1.38 8.17
CA HIS A 22 -3.78 -1.83 7.46
C HIS A 22 -3.52 -3.04 6.57
N LEU A 23 -2.37 -3.09 5.88
CA LEU A 23 -2.03 -4.23 5.03
C LEU A 23 -1.80 -5.51 5.83
N ARG A 24 -1.26 -5.43 7.06
CA ARG A 24 -1.14 -6.56 7.99
C ARG A 24 -2.49 -7.09 8.48
N ASP A 25 -3.54 -6.27 8.48
CA ASP A 25 -4.88 -6.72 8.87
C ASP A 25 -5.49 -7.69 7.82
N PHE A 26 -4.97 -7.70 6.58
CA PHE A 26 -5.31 -8.72 5.59
C PHE A 26 -4.60 -10.04 5.89
N ARG A 27 -5.30 -11.01 6.46
CA ARG A 27 -4.74 -12.31 6.89
C ARG A 27 -4.03 -13.11 5.80
N SER A 28 -4.38 -12.91 4.53
CA SER A 28 -3.75 -13.59 3.40
C SER A 28 -2.38 -13.02 3.05
N LEU A 29 -2.05 -11.81 3.52
CA LEU A 29 -0.77 -11.16 3.28
C LEU A 29 0.21 -11.40 4.42
N ALA A 30 1.47 -11.66 4.06
CA ALA A 30 2.60 -11.71 4.97
C ALA A 30 3.52 -10.51 4.72
N GLU A 31 3.84 -9.72 5.75
CA GLU A 31 4.83 -8.65 5.62
C GLU A 31 6.24 -9.26 5.52
N ARG A 32 7.01 -8.83 4.51
CA ARG A 32 8.41 -9.20 4.33
C ARG A 32 9.22 -7.99 3.88
N GLY A 33 10.09 -7.48 4.75
CA GLY A 33 10.94 -6.33 4.45
C GLY A 33 10.13 -5.08 4.08
N ASP A 34 10.29 -4.63 2.84
CA ASP A 34 9.68 -3.43 2.28
C ASP A 34 8.33 -3.69 1.58
N GLY A 35 7.63 -4.77 1.89
CA GLY A 35 6.33 -5.05 1.27
C GLY A 35 5.68 -6.34 1.72
N PHE A 36 4.78 -6.88 0.90
CA PHE A 36 3.90 -8.00 1.28
C PHE A 36 3.89 -9.11 0.23
N GLU A 37 3.81 -10.34 0.74
CA GLU A 37 3.70 -11.57 -0.03
C GLU A 37 2.32 -12.22 0.17
N LEU A 38 1.81 -12.85 -0.89
CA LEU A 38 0.64 -13.72 -0.87
C LEU A 38 1.11 -15.11 -1.29
N GLN A 39 0.94 -16.11 -0.42
CA GLN A 39 1.35 -17.50 -0.68
C GLN A 39 2.81 -17.63 -1.20
N GLY A 40 3.73 -16.80 -0.68
CA GLY A 40 5.14 -16.77 -1.08
C GLY A 40 5.44 -16.02 -2.39
N CYS A 41 4.44 -15.42 -3.04
CA CYS A 41 4.64 -14.52 -4.17
C CYS A 41 4.59 -13.06 -3.72
N ARG A 42 5.56 -12.26 -4.15
CA ARG A 42 5.61 -10.82 -3.85
C ARG A 42 4.48 -10.09 -4.59
N VAL A 43 3.60 -9.42 -3.87
CA VAL A 43 2.40 -8.77 -4.45
C VAL A 43 2.26 -7.28 -4.14
N VAL A 44 2.95 -6.80 -3.10
CA VAL A 44 3.02 -5.36 -2.78
C VAL A 44 4.47 -5.00 -2.46
N GLU A 45 4.97 -3.92 -3.02
CA GLU A 45 6.21 -3.25 -2.60
C GLU A 45 5.90 -1.82 -2.19
N LEU A 46 6.50 -1.37 -1.09
CA LEU A 46 6.32 -0.05 -0.52
C LEU A 46 7.68 0.60 -0.32
N ARG A 47 7.85 1.79 -0.89
CA ARG A 47 9.02 2.64 -0.70
C ARG A 47 8.55 4.01 -0.23
N SER A 48 9.13 4.50 0.85
CA SER A 48 8.93 5.88 1.29
C SER A 48 10.06 6.76 0.78
N ASP A 49 9.70 7.89 0.20
CA ASP A 49 10.59 8.99 -0.13
C ASP A 49 10.34 10.17 0.83
N ALA A 50 11.02 11.30 0.60
CA ALA A 50 10.90 12.48 1.47
C ALA A 50 9.49 13.10 1.47
N SER A 51 8.74 12.98 0.37
CA SER A 51 7.45 13.67 0.19
C SER A 51 6.30 12.77 -0.24
N PHE A 52 6.58 11.51 -0.60
CA PHE A 52 5.56 10.57 -1.08
C PHE A 52 5.93 9.13 -0.75
N ILE A 53 4.96 8.24 -0.93
CA ILE A 53 5.17 6.80 -0.88
C ILE A 53 4.98 6.25 -2.29
N THR A 54 5.91 5.47 -2.79
CA THR A 54 5.71 4.65 -3.99
C THR A 54 5.21 3.27 -3.56
N ALA A 55 4.03 2.90 -4.02
CA ALA A 55 3.47 1.57 -3.84
C ALA A 55 3.44 0.86 -5.20
N ARG A 56 4.07 -0.30 -5.31
CA ARG A 56 3.99 -1.17 -6.49
C ARG A 56 3.08 -2.34 -6.16
N LEU A 57 2.04 -2.54 -6.95
CA LEU A 57 1.07 -3.61 -6.77
C LEU A 57 1.19 -4.59 -7.94
N ALA A 58 1.31 -5.87 -7.66
CA ALA A 58 1.34 -6.89 -8.70
C ALA A 58 0.02 -6.89 -9.47
N LYS A 59 0.01 -7.19 -10.76
CA LYS A 59 -1.23 -7.42 -11.51
C LYS A 59 -1.81 -8.80 -11.21
N ARG A 60 -0.94 -9.78 -10.97
CA ARG A 60 -1.25 -11.18 -10.60
C ARG A 60 -0.22 -11.68 -9.58
N ALA A 61 -0.63 -12.58 -8.68
CA ALA A 61 0.28 -13.26 -7.78
C ALA A 61 1.13 -14.29 -8.56
N SER A 62 2.39 -13.94 -8.82
CA SER A 62 3.33 -14.77 -9.58
C SER A 62 4.75 -14.57 -9.07
N ARG A 63 5.67 -15.46 -9.43
CA ARG A 63 7.11 -15.33 -9.16
C ARG A 63 7.74 -14.15 -9.91
N SER A 64 7.21 -13.83 -11.09
CA SER A 64 7.64 -12.69 -11.92
C SER A 64 6.42 -11.83 -12.26
N PRO A 65 5.88 -11.08 -11.30
CA PRO A 65 4.67 -10.31 -11.52
C PRO A 65 4.94 -9.06 -12.35
N GLU A 66 3.96 -8.70 -13.16
CA GLU A 66 3.89 -7.35 -13.72
C GLU A 66 3.41 -6.38 -12.64
N TRP A 67 3.98 -5.18 -12.59
CA TRP A 67 3.75 -4.21 -11.53
C TRP A 67 2.99 -2.99 -12.04
N ASP A 68 1.96 -2.58 -11.31
CA ASP A 68 1.40 -1.23 -11.41
C ASP A 68 2.00 -0.36 -10.30
N THR A 69 2.41 0.86 -10.64
CA THR A 69 3.04 1.78 -9.68
C THR A 69 2.07 2.91 -9.33
N LEU A 70 1.85 3.11 -8.03
CA LEU A 70 1.05 4.17 -7.45
C LEU A 70 1.96 5.11 -6.65
N VAL A 71 1.74 6.41 -6.77
CA VAL A 71 2.45 7.42 -5.98
C VAL A 71 1.44 8.05 -5.02
N LEU A 72 1.68 7.90 -3.73
CA LEU A 72 0.80 8.36 -2.66
C LEU A 72 1.36 9.65 -2.06
N LYS A 73 0.68 10.75 -2.28
CA LYS A 73 1.11 12.10 -1.85
C LYS A 73 0.23 12.69 -0.75
N ASN A 74 -0.86 12.01 -0.42
CA ASN A 74 -1.84 12.44 0.57
C ASN A 74 -2.62 11.23 1.13
N ALA A 75 -3.45 11.48 2.14
CA ALA A 75 -4.26 10.44 2.78
C ALA A 75 -5.32 9.80 1.85
N ALA A 76 -5.84 10.54 0.87
CA ALA A 76 -6.79 9.99 -0.10
C ALA A 76 -6.14 8.96 -1.02
N ASP A 77 -4.89 9.21 -1.46
CA ASP A 77 -4.12 8.24 -2.24
C ASP A 77 -3.85 6.97 -1.42
N VAL A 78 -3.52 7.11 -0.13
CA VAL A 78 -3.33 5.96 0.77
C VAL A 78 -4.60 5.11 0.88
N ARG A 79 -5.77 5.73 1.06
CA ARG A 79 -7.04 4.99 1.09
C ARG A 79 -7.32 4.29 -0.24
N LYS A 80 -7.13 4.98 -1.38
CA LYS A 80 -7.27 4.37 -2.71
C LYS A 80 -6.33 3.17 -2.91
N CYS A 81 -5.09 3.26 -2.40
CA CYS A 81 -4.14 2.16 -2.45
C CYS A 81 -4.63 0.95 -1.63
N ILE A 82 -5.18 1.18 -0.44
CA ILE A 82 -5.74 0.10 0.39
C ILE A 82 -6.93 -0.56 -0.30
N ASP A 83 -7.84 0.23 -0.88
CA ASP A 83 -9.00 -0.27 -1.62
C ASP A 83 -8.57 -1.09 -2.85
N GLU A 84 -7.55 -0.63 -3.57
CA GLU A 84 -7.00 -1.34 -4.73
C GLU A 84 -6.32 -2.66 -4.32
N VAL A 85 -5.56 -2.68 -3.21
CA VAL A 85 -4.99 -3.92 -2.66
C VAL A 85 -6.11 -4.89 -2.28
N LYS A 86 -7.18 -4.43 -1.62
CA LYS A 86 -8.33 -5.27 -1.27
C LYS A 86 -9.00 -5.87 -2.51
N LYS A 87 -9.21 -5.07 -3.55
CA LYS A 87 -9.79 -5.53 -4.83
C LYS A 87 -8.90 -6.57 -5.51
N ARG A 88 -7.59 -6.35 -5.55
CA ARG A 88 -6.64 -7.29 -6.14
C ARG A 88 -6.49 -8.56 -5.32
N LEU A 89 -6.54 -8.47 -3.99
CA LEU A 89 -6.53 -9.63 -3.10
C LEU A 89 -7.68 -10.58 -3.41
N ALA A 90 -8.91 -10.07 -3.53
CA ALA A 90 -10.06 -10.89 -3.90
C ALA A 90 -9.79 -11.66 -5.21
N ARG A 91 -9.29 -10.95 -6.24
CA ARG A 91 -8.93 -11.54 -7.52
C ARG A 91 -7.81 -12.58 -7.42
N TRP A 92 -6.75 -12.32 -6.65
CA TRP A 92 -5.62 -13.25 -6.50
C TRP A 92 -5.99 -14.51 -5.72
N THR A 93 -7.03 -14.46 -4.88
CA THR A 93 -7.50 -15.59 -4.05
C THR A 93 -8.70 -16.33 -4.63
N GLU A 94 -9.39 -15.77 -5.63
CA GLU A 94 -10.48 -16.42 -6.38
C GLU A 94 -9.97 -17.36 -7.49
N GLU A 95 -8.67 -17.38 -7.78
CA GLU A 95 -8.01 -18.31 -8.72
C GLU A 95 -7.47 -19.58 -8.04
#